data_AF-T0NLH1-F1
#
_entry.id   AF-T0NLH1-F1
#
_cell.length_a   1.000
_cell.length_b   1.000
_cell.length_c   1.000
_cell.angle_alpha   90.00
_cell.angle_beta   90.00
_cell.angle_gamma   90.00
#
_symmetry.space_group_name_H-M   'P 1'
#
loop_
_entity.id
_entity.type
_entity.pdbx_description
1 polymer ?
#
loop_
_entity_poly.entity_id
_entity_poly.type
_entity_poly.pdbx_seq_one_letter_code
_entity_poly.pdbx_strand_id
1 'polypeptide(L)' 'MHLFPWLVSSLLVEIATFFAVPLSNTQTLTSSVFGVGISYKYKAIYMRPFLIIILTWVLSPTIGFILGYLV' A
#
# COMPACT_ATOMS: atom_id res chain seq x y z
N MET A 1 -9.33 5.12 16.95
CA MET A 1 -8.73 4.04 16.12
C MET A 1 -8.71 4.35 14.62
N HIS A 2 -9.60 5.20 14.08
CA HIS A 2 -9.64 5.48 12.63
C HIS A 2 -8.60 6.47 12.10
N LEU A 3 -8.04 7.36 12.93
CA LEU A 3 -7.13 8.44 12.49
C LEU A 3 -5.66 8.03 12.35
N PHE A 4 -5.23 7.03 13.12
CA PHE A 4 -3.83 6.59 13.17
C PHE A 4 -3.27 6.19 11.80
N PRO A 5 -4.00 5.41 10.98
CA PRO A 5 -3.49 5.01 9.67
C PRO A 5 -3.21 6.19 8.73
N TRP A 6 -4.09 7.19 8.73
CA TRP A 6 -3.98 8.39 7.89
C TRP A 6 -2.81 9.28 8.29
N LEU A 7 -2.57 9.43 9.60
CA LEU A 7 -1.43 10.19 10.10
C LEU A 7 -0.12 9.55 9.66
N VAL A 8 0.03 8.24 9.86
CA VAL A 8 1.25 7.51 9.49
C VAL A 8 1.47 7.54 7.97
N SER A 9 0.42 7.31 7.17
CA SER A 9 0.55 7.33 5.70
C SER A 9 0.89 8.73 5.18
N SER A 10 0.25 9.78 5.71
CA SER A 10 0.49 11.15 5.26
C SER A 10 1.88 11.63 5.66
N LEU A 11 2.32 11.35 6.90
CA LEU A 11 3.68 11.67 7.33
C LEU A 11 4.75 10.99 6.46
N LEU A 12 4.56 9.71 6.14
CA LEU A 12 5.50 8.99 5.27
C LEU A 12 5.57 9.59 3.86
N VAL A 13 4.42 9.93 3.28
CA VAL A 13 4.34 10.56 1.95
C VAL A 13 4.95 11.95 1.96
N GLU A 14 4.70 12.75 2.99
CA GLU A 14 5.28 14.09 3.15
C GLU A 14 6.81 14.00 3.23
N ILE A 15 7.32 13.09 4.06
CA ILE A 15 8.76 12.82 4.18
C ILE A 15 9.35 12.42 2.82
N ALA A 16 8.73 11.49 2.10
CA ALA A 16 9.21 11.08 0.79
C ALA A 16 9.17 12.21 -0.26
N THR A 17 8.20 13.11 -0.13
CA THR A 17 8.08 14.31 -0.98
C THR A 17 9.26 15.25 -0.77
N PHE A 18 9.73 15.45 0.47
CA PHE A 18 10.96 16.21 0.73
C PHE A 18 12.19 15.61 0.08
N PHE A 19 12.22 14.28 -0.10
CA PHE A 19 13.28 13.57 -0.81
C PHE A 19 13.02 13.41 -2.32
N ALA A 20 11.97 14.04 -2.86
CA ALA A 20 11.54 13.91 -4.26
C ALA A 20 11.32 12.45 -4.72
N VAL A 21 10.96 11.55 -3.79
CA VAL A 21 10.63 10.15 -4.09
C VAL A 21 9.13 10.02 -4.30
N PRO A 22 8.66 9.63 -5.50
CA PRO A 22 7.24 9.46 -5.76
C PRO A 22 6.72 8.20 -5.06
N LEU A 23 5.90 8.38 -4.02
CA LEU A 23 5.21 7.29 -3.35
C LEU A 23 3.73 7.21 -3.74
N SER A 24 3.19 5.99 -3.78
CA SER A 24 1.76 5.76 -3.98
C SER A 24 0.98 5.93 -2.67
N ASN A 25 0.08 6.91 -2.64
CA ASN A 25 -0.79 7.18 -1.48
C ASN A 25 -1.69 5.99 -1.12
N THR A 26 -2.15 5.22 -2.12
CA THR A 26 -3.02 4.07 -1.87
C THR A 26 -2.25 2.92 -1.23
N GLN A 27 -0.99 2.69 -1.65
CA GLN A 27 -0.11 1.70 -1.05
C GLN A 27 0.25 2.06 0.38
N THR A 28 0.68 3.31 0.64
CA THR A 28 1.09 3.74 1.97
C THR A 28 -0.08 3.68 2.97
N LEU A 29 -1.29 4.11 2.57
CA LEU A 29 -2.49 4.00 3.40
C LEU A 29 -2.88 2.54 3.68
N THR A 30 -2.91 1.69 2.65
CA THR A 30 -3.33 0.28 2.80
C THR A 30 -2.38 -0.47 3.73
N SER A 31 -1.07 -0.28 3.58
CA SER A 31 -0.06 -0.87 4.46
C SER A 31 -0.14 -0.34 5.89
N SER A 32 -0.44 0.94 6.08
CA SER A 32 -0.65 1.55 7.39
C SER A 32 -1.88 0.97 8.11
N VAL A 33 -3.01 0.84 7.41
CA VAL A 33 -4.23 0.19 7.94
C VAL A 33 -3.95 -1.27 8.33
N PHE A 34 -3.23 -2.00 7.47
CA PHE A 34 -2.85 -3.38 7.74
C PHE A 34 -1.95 -3.51 8.97
N GLY A 35 -0.92 -2.64 9.10
CA GLY A 35 -0.03 -2.62 10.26
C GLY A 35 -0.76 -2.35 11.58
N VAL A 36 -1.67 -1.37 11.60
CA VAL A 36 -2.52 -1.10 12.77
C VAL A 36 -3.41 -2.31 13.08
N GLY A 37 -3.99 -2.95 12.06
CA GLY A 37 -4.80 -4.15 12.24
C GLY A 37 -4.02 -5.30 12.90
N ILE A 38 -2.76 -5.50 12.52
CA ILE A 38 -1.91 -6.56 13.09
C ILE A 38 -1.63 -6.26 14.56
N SER A 39 -1.33 -5.00 14.88
CA SER A 39 -1.00 -4.56 16.24
C SER A 39 -2.14 -4.73 17.24
N TYR A 40 -3.41 -4.65 16.81
CA TYR A 40 -4.55 -4.80 17.71
C TYR A 40 -4.92 -6.26 18.00
N LYS A 41 -4.93 -7.13 16.99
CA LYS A 41 -5.14 -8.59 17.08
C LYS A 41 -5.09 -9.20 15.67
N TYR A 42 -4.24 -10.19 15.44
CA TYR A 42 -4.13 -10.90 14.15
C TYR A 42 -5.48 -11.44 13.60
N LYS A 43 -6.43 -11.82 14.48
CA LYS A 43 -7.77 -12.30 14.08
C LYS A 43 -8.69 -11.22 13.52
N ALA A 44 -8.35 -9.94 13.67
CA ALA A 44 -9.17 -8.82 13.18
C ALA A 44 -8.95 -8.49 11.70
N ILE A 45 -8.01 -9.17 11.02
CA ILE A 45 -7.65 -8.86 9.64
C ILE A 45 -8.02 -9.99 8.69
N TYR A 46 -8.63 -9.61 7.57
CA TYR A 46 -8.82 -10.48 6.42
C TYR A 46 -7.52 -10.55 5.59
N MET A 47 -6.71 -11.57 5.85
CA MET A 47 -5.42 -11.77 5.16
C MET A 47 -5.58 -12.05 3.65
N ARG A 48 -6.64 -12.77 3.25
CA ARG A 48 -6.86 -13.13 1.85
C ARG A 48 -7.05 -11.89 0.94
N PRO A 49 -7.94 -10.93 1.24
CA PRO A 49 -8.02 -9.66 0.50
C PRO A 49 -6.70 -8.90 0.44
N PHE A 50 -5.96 -8.82 1.54
CA PHE A 50 -4.68 -8.11 1.58
C PHE A 50 -3.64 -8.73 0.63
N LEU A 51 -3.56 -10.07 0.59
CA LEU A 51 -2.69 -10.78 -0.35
C LEU A 51 -3.08 -10.53 -1.81
N ILE A 52 -4.38 -10.44 -2.12
CA ILE A 52 -4.86 -10.11 -3.48
C ILE A 52 -4.42 -8.70 -3.87
N ILE A 53 -4.45 -7.73 -2.95
CA ILE A 53 -3.97 -6.36 -3.19
C ILE A 53 -2.48 -6.38 -3.55
N ILE A 54 -1.63 -7.08 -2.76
CA ILE A 54 -0.19 -7.18 -3.03
C ILE A 54 0.07 -7.85 -4.39
N LEU A 55 -0.63 -8.95 -4.69
CA LEU A 55 -0.52 -9.62 -5.98
C LEU A 55 -0.85 -8.68 -7.13
N THR A 56 -1.88 -7.84 -6.97
CA THR A 56 -2.27 -6.86 -7.99
C THR A 56 -1.19 -5.82 -8.21
N TRP A 57 -0.52 -5.34 -7.14
CA TRP A 57 0.58 -4.36 -7.27
C TRP A 57 1.76 -4.88 -8.09
N VAL A 58 2.01 -6.19 -8.11
CA VAL A 58 3.06 -6.80 -8.93
C VAL A 58 2.55 -7.14 -10.32
N LEU A 59 1.33 -7.67 -10.43
CA LEU A 59 0.74 -8.07 -11.71
C LEU A 59 0.48 -6.89 -12.64
N SER A 60 -0.04 -5.76 -12.12
CA SER A 60 -0.35 -4.59 -12.93
C SER A 60 0.84 -4.03 -13.73
N PRO A 61 2.00 -3.71 -13.12
CA PRO A 61 3.16 -3.25 -13.88
C PRO A 61 3.76 -4.35 -14.76
N THR A 62 3.70 -5.63 -14.34
CA THR A 62 4.20 -6.75 -15.16
C THR A 62 3.41 -6.89 -16.47
N ILE A 63 2.08 -6.86 -16.37
CA ILE A 63 1.18 -6.90 -17.54
C ILE A 63 1.38 -5.64 -18.38
N GLY A 64 1.47 -4.47 -17.75
CA GLY A 64 1.74 -3.21 -18.44
C GLY A 64 3.06 -3.23 -19.22
N PHE A 65 4.12 -3.80 -18.65
CA PHE A 65 5.41 -3.96 -19.30
C PHE A 65 5.33 -4.91 -20.50
N ILE A 66 4.70 -6.08 -20.34
CA ILE A 66 4.54 -7.06 -21.42
C ILE A 66 3.74 -6.45 -22.59
N LEU A 67 2.61 -5.81 -22.30
CA LEU A 67 1.78 -5.20 -23.33
C LEU A 67 2.50 -4.03 -24.02
N GLY A 68 3.20 -3.19 -23.26
CA GLY A 68 4.00 -2.09 -23.79
C GLY A 68 5.22 -2.52 -24.60
N TYR A 69 5.70 -3.74 -24.43
CA TYR A 69 6.74 -4.33 -25.29
C TYR A 69 6.18 -4.89 -26.60
N LEU A 70 4.91 -5.34 -26.60
CA LEU A 70 4.26 -5.97 -27.76
C LEU A 70 3.66 -4.96 -28.75
N VAL A 71 3.39 -3.73 -28.33
CA VAL A 71 2.86 -2.62 -29.14
C VAL A 71 3.99 -1.67 -29.53
#